data_AF-A0A844EIH5-F1
#
_entry.id   AF-A0A844EIH5-F1
#
_cell.length_a   1.000
_cell.length_b   1.000
_cell.length_c   1.000
_cell.angle_alpha   90.00
_cell.angle_beta   90.00
_cell.angle_gamma   90.00
#
_symmetry.space_group_name_H-M   'P 1'
#
loop_
_entity.id
_entity.type
_entity.pdbx_description
1 polymer ?
#
loop_
_entity_poly.entity_id
_entity_poly.type
_entity_poly.pdbx_seq_one_letter_code
_entity_poly.pdbx_strand_id
1 'polypeptide(L)'
;GAPVETLPFAQVDYWDELQQILEWAKTHVTQCLYECWAAQACLFHDFGIRKHLLTSKLFGVYPADRIAADSPIAKGFGAGGLLKMPQSRHTSIVLDEDHLPEGLTVDASAEATGPIILSES
;
A
#
# COMPACT_ATOMS: atom_id res chain seq x y z
N GLY A 1 2.38 7.34 -6.92
CA GLY A 1 3.10 6.18 -7.45
C GLY A 1 4.19 6.63 -8.41
N ALA A 2 5.02 5.70 -8.88
CA ALA A 2 6.09 5.98 -9.84
C ALA A 2 6.23 4.81 -10.85
N PRO A 3 6.71 5.06 -12.08
CA PRO A 3 6.77 4.06 -13.16
C PRO A 3 8.00 3.14 -13.05
N VAL A 4 8.35 2.69 -11.85
CA VAL A 4 9.54 1.87 -11.56
C VAL A 4 9.20 0.54 -10.87
N GLU A 5 7.93 0.15 -10.88
CA GLU A 5 7.43 -0.98 -10.08
C GLU A 5 8.03 -2.34 -10.47
N THR A 6 8.58 -2.50 -11.66
CA THR A 6 9.20 -3.77 -12.09
C THR A 6 10.65 -3.91 -11.63
N LEU A 7 11.29 -2.83 -11.19
CA LEU A 7 12.66 -2.84 -10.67
C LEU A 7 12.69 -3.33 -9.21
N PRO A 8 13.70 -4.10 -8.78
CA PRO A 8 14.02 -4.22 -7.36
C PRO A 8 14.19 -2.84 -6.73
N PHE A 9 13.78 -2.64 -5.47
CA PHE A 9 13.83 -1.32 -4.82
C PHE A 9 15.23 -0.69 -4.86
N ALA A 10 16.27 -1.45 -4.52
CA ALA A 10 17.66 -1.00 -4.54
C ALA A 10 18.23 -0.71 -5.95
N GLN A 11 17.47 -0.99 -7.02
CA GLN A 11 17.85 -0.64 -8.40
C GLN A 11 17.12 0.61 -8.91
N VAL A 12 16.29 1.24 -8.10
CA VAL A 12 15.68 2.53 -8.44
C VAL A 12 16.70 3.63 -8.20
N ASP A 13 17.00 4.44 -9.22
CA ASP A 13 18.08 5.42 -9.19
C ASP A 13 18.03 6.38 -7.99
N TYR A 14 16.83 6.77 -7.57
CA TYR A 14 16.59 7.69 -6.44
C TYR A 14 16.24 6.95 -5.13
N TRP A 15 16.52 5.64 -5.03
CA TRP A 15 16.14 4.85 -3.85
C TRP A 15 16.76 5.41 -2.57
N ASP A 16 18.07 5.69 -2.56
CA ASP A 16 18.76 6.19 -1.37
C ASP A 16 18.25 7.57 -0.91
N GLU A 17 17.84 8.44 -1.86
CA GLU A 17 17.21 9.72 -1.55
C GLU A 17 15.79 9.52 -1.01
N LEU A 18 15.02 8.61 -1.59
CA LEU A 18 13.68 8.28 -1.10
C LEU A 18 13.73 7.76 0.34
N GLN A 19 14.68 6.89 0.68
CA GLN A 19 14.87 6.43 2.06
C GLN A 19 15.11 7.61 3.03
N GLN A 20 15.94 8.58 2.64
CA GLN A 20 16.17 9.78 3.45
C GLN A 20 14.90 10.60 3.63
N ILE A 21 14.06 10.73 2.59
CA ILE A 21 12.77 11.42 2.68
C ILE A 21 11.81 10.68 3.62
N LEU A 22 11.74 9.34 3.54
CA LEU A 22 10.90 8.53 4.43
C LEU A 22 11.33 8.70 5.90
N GLU A 23 12.63 8.63 6.19
CA GLU A 23 13.16 8.86 7.55
C GLU A 23 12.94 10.30 8.04
N TRP A 24 13.13 11.28 7.16
CA TRP A 24 12.87 12.68 7.49
C TRP A 24 11.39 12.90 7.83
N ALA A 25 10.48 12.30 7.05
CA ALA A 25 9.04 12.46 7.22
C ALA A 25 8.55 11.98 8.59
N LYS A 26 9.14 10.90 9.16
CA LYS A 26 8.81 10.38 10.49
C LYS A 26 8.88 11.42 11.62
N THR A 27 9.71 12.44 11.46
CA THR A 27 9.93 13.49 12.48
C THR A 27 9.43 14.87 12.07
N HIS A 28 9.06 15.08 10.80
CA HIS A 28 8.73 16.39 10.26
C HIS A 28 7.32 16.48 9.66
N VAL A 29 6.63 15.35 9.48
CA VAL A 29 5.31 15.30 8.86
C VAL A 29 4.36 14.55 9.79
N THR A 30 3.22 15.18 10.10
CA THR A 30 2.22 14.59 11.00
C THR A 30 1.53 13.36 10.39
N GLN A 31 1.23 13.40 9.09
CA GLN A 31 0.57 12.30 8.38
C GLN A 31 1.09 12.23 6.94
N CYS A 32 1.56 11.06 6.52
CA CYS A 32 1.98 10.79 5.15
C CYS A 32 1.00 9.85 4.46
N LEU A 33 0.65 10.13 3.21
CA LEU A 33 -0.13 9.25 2.35
C LEU A 33 0.75 8.78 1.20
N TYR A 34 1.02 7.48 1.14
CA TYR A 34 1.76 6.85 0.05
C TYR A 34 0.82 6.16 -0.93
N GLU A 35 1.03 6.37 -2.23
CA GLU A 35 0.12 5.87 -3.27
C GLU A 35 0.83 4.94 -4.25
N CYS A 36 0.19 3.79 -4.53
CA CYS A 36 0.65 2.74 -5.44
C CYS A 36 2.09 2.28 -5.13
N TRP A 37 3.04 2.41 -6.06
CA TRP A 37 4.43 2.00 -5.84
C TRP A 37 5.08 2.67 -4.61
N ALA A 38 4.71 3.91 -4.28
CA ALA A 38 5.26 4.58 -3.11
C ALA A 38 4.82 3.90 -1.79
N ALA A 39 3.60 3.35 -1.76
CA ALA A 39 3.14 2.55 -0.62
C ALA A 39 3.96 1.26 -0.49
N GLN A 40 4.27 0.60 -1.61
CA GLN A 40 5.15 -0.58 -1.61
C GLN A 40 6.57 -0.24 -1.14
N ALA A 41 7.09 0.93 -1.53
CA ALA A 41 8.40 1.41 -1.10
C ALA A 41 8.45 1.65 0.42
N CYS A 42 7.45 2.34 0.98
CA CYS A 42 7.32 2.56 2.42
C CYS A 42 7.16 1.23 3.17
N LEU A 43 6.27 0.34 2.73
CA LEU A 43 6.10 -0.99 3.35
C LEU A 43 7.38 -1.82 3.33
N PHE A 44 8.17 -1.74 2.25
CA PHE A 44 9.47 -2.39 2.18
C PHE A 44 10.50 -1.74 3.12
N HIS A 45 10.52 -0.41 3.17
CA HIS A 45 11.46 0.35 3.98
C HIS A 45 11.24 0.14 5.48
N ASP A 46 9.99 0.26 5.93
CA ASP A 46 9.65 0.30 7.36
C ASP A 46 9.37 -1.09 7.94
N PHE A 47 8.85 -2.02 7.12
CA PHE A 47 8.45 -3.36 7.56
C PHE A 47 9.16 -4.51 6.84
N GLY A 48 10.01 -4.23 5.85
CA GLY A 48 10.64 -5.28 5.03
C GLY A 48 9.69 -6.04 4.10
N ILE A 49 8.46 -5.55 3.91
CA ILE A 49 7.45 -6.21 3.07
C ILE A 49 7.84 -6.08 1.61
N ARG A 50 8.13 -7.22 0.98
CA ARG A 50 8.57 -7.28 -0.41
C ARG A 50 7.39 -7.20 -1.38
N LYS A 51 7.67 -6.77 -2.61
CA LYS A 51 6.75 -6.88 -3.75
C LYS A 51 7.16 -8.01 -4.70
N HIS A 52 6.20 -8.53 -5.44
CA HIS A 52 6.39 -9.50 -6.51
C HIS A 52 5.63 -9.06 -7.78
N LEU A 53 6.05 -9.56 -8.93
CA LEU A 53 5.37 -9.34 -10.20
C LEU A 53 4.11 -10.21 -10.28
N LEU A 54 3.02 -9.60 -10.72
CA LEU A 54 1.79 -10.30 -11.09
C LEU A 54 1.95 -10.94 -12.48
N THR A 55 1.21 -12.02 -12.72
CA THR A 55 1.17 -12.70 -14.04
C THR A 55 0.57 -11.81 -15.13
N SER A 56 -0.37 -10.94 -14.75
CA SER A 56 -0.98 -9.93 -15.61
C SER A 56 -1.19 -8.63 -14.84
N LYS A 57 -1.28 -7.50 -15.55
CA LYS A 57 -1.59 -6.20 -14.94
C LYS A 57 -2.92 -6.28 -14.20
N LEU A 58 -2.94 -5.87 -12.93
CA LEU A 58 -4.18 -5.58 -12.22
C LEU A 58 -4.67 -4.21 -12.69
N PHE A 59 -5.76 -4.18 -13.44
CA PHE A 59 -6.26 -2.96 -14.09
C PHE A 59 -7.78 -2.92 -14.13
N GLY A 60 -8.37 -1.98 -13.38
CA GLY A 60 -9.82 -1.84 -13.27
C GLY A 60 -10.25 -1.09 -12.02
N VAL A 61 -11.55 -1.12 -11.73
CA VAL A 61 -12.13 -0.59 -10.49
C VAL A 61 -12.70 -1.75 -9.69
N TYR A 62 -12.22 -1.92 -8.46
CA TYR A 62 -12.53 -3.08 -7.63
C TYR A 62 -13.23 -2.64 -6.35
N PRO A 63 -14.32 -3.32 -5.93
CA PRO A 63 -14.87 -3.13 -4.60
C PRO A 63 -13.97 -3.79 -3.56
N ALA A 64 -13.75 -3.10 -2.42
CA ALA A 64 -13.27 -3.74 -1.21
C ALA A 64 -14.36 -4.68 -0.68
N ASP A 65 -14.02 -5.95 -0.45
CA ASP A 65 -14.92 -6.95 0.13
C ASP A 65 -14.77 -7.02 1.67
N ARG A 66 -13.63 -6.57 2.19
CA ARG A 66 -13.35 -6.43 3.62
C ARG A 66 -12.92 -5.00 3.91
N ILE A 67 -13.54 -4.42 4.93
CA ILE A 67 -13.21 -3.10 5.47
C ILE A 67 -13.17 -3.25 6.99
N ALA A 68 -12.06 -2.82 7.61
CA ALA A 68 -11.94 -2.84 9.06
C ALA A 68 -12.97 -1.88 9.68
N ALA A 69 -13.78 -2.38 10.62
CA ALA A 69 -14.91 -1.64 11.18
C ALA A 69 -14.51 -0.32 11.85
N ASP A 70 -13.33 -0.32 12.47
CA ASP A 70 -12.80 0.83 13.23
C ASP A 70 -11.81 1.68 12.42
N SER A 71 -11.64 1.40 11.11
CA SER A 71 -10.73 2.14 10.24
C SER A 71 -11.08 3.64 10.21
N PRO A 72 -10.22 4.54 10.74
CA PRO A 72 -10.49 5.97 10.72
C PRO A 72 -10.52 6.53 9.29
N ILE A 73 -9.76 5.92 8.37
CA ILE A 73 -9.62 6.37 6.99
C ILE A 73 -10.74 5.84 6.08
N ALA A 74 -11.26 4.64 6.34
CA ALA A 74 -12.35 4.08 5.55
C ALA A 74 -13.74 4.50 6.07
N LYS A 75 -13.84 5.01 7.30
CA LYS A 75 -15.11 5.45 7.89
C LYS A 75 -15.78 6.53 7.04
N GLY A 76 -17.03 6.29 6.67
CA GLY A 76 -17.85 7.23 5.88
C GLY A 76 -17.62 7.16 4.37
N PHE A 77 -16.64 6.39 3.90
CA PHE A 77 -16.45 6.12 2.47
C PHE A 77 -17.44 5.05 1.97
N GLY A 78 -17.73 5.06 0.67
CA GLY A 78 -18.64 4.11 0.01
C GLY A 78 -20.06 4.65 -0.27
N ALA A 79 -20.43 5.82 0.28
CA ALA A 79 -21.69 6.51 -0.02
C ALA A 79 -22.95 5.62 0.09
N GLY A 80 -22.97 4.69 1.05
CA GLY A 80 -24.06 3.72 1.24
C GLY A 80 -23.92 2.41 0.44
N GLY A 81 -22.85 2.24 -0.34
CA GLY A 81 -22.44 1.00 -0.99
C GLY A 81 -21.00 0.59 -0.63
N LEU A 82 -20.45 -0.37 -1.38
CA LEU A 82 -19.07 -0.83 -1.18
C LEU A 82 -18.06 0.26 -1.58
N LEU A 83 -16.99 0.41 -0.79
CA LEU A 83 -15.83 1.21 -1.17
C LEU A 83 -15.21 0.63 -2.44
N LYS A 84 -15.13 1.42 -3.51
CA LYS A 84 -14.53 1.01 -4.79
C LYS A 84 -13.30 1.85 -5.08
N MET A 85 -12.20 1.21 -5.46
CA MET A 85 -10.95 1.90 -5.77
C MET A 85 -10.34 1.40 -7.08
N PRO A 86 -9.83 2.31 -7.92
CA PRO A 86 -9.09 1.93 -9.11
C PRO A 86 -7.77 1.26 -8.74
N GLN A 87 -7.37 0.27 -9.52
CA GLN A 87 -6.07 -0.37 -9.46
C GLN A 87 -5.43 -0.34 -10.84
N SER A 88 -4.12 -0.09 -10.89
CA SER A 88 -3.34 -0.10 -12.13
C SER A 88 -1.87 -0.39 -11.79
N ARG A 89 -1.53 -1.68 -11.67
CA ARG A 89 -0.18 -2.13 -11.28
C ARG A 89 0.17 -3.51 -11.84
N HIS A 90 1.45 -3.74 -12.08
CA HIS A 90 2.05 -5.03 -12.44
C HIS A 90 2.65 -5.78 -11.26
N THR A 91 2.59 -5.20 -10.06
CA THR A 91 3.14 -5.80 -8.85
C THR A 91 2.12 -5.88 -7.72
N SER A 92 2.35 -6.78 -6.77
CA SER A 92 1.62 -6.85 -5.50
C SER A 92 2.60 -7.06 -4.34
N ILE A 93 2.16 -6.80 -3.11
CA ILE A 93 2.96 -7.07 -1.91
C ILE A 93 2.86 -8.55 -1.51
N VAL A 94 3.87 -9.05 -0.83
CA VAL A 94 3.86 -10.35 -0.16
C VAL A 94 3.58 -10.08 1.31
N LEU A 95 2.30 -10.18 1.70
CA LEU A 95 1.83 -9.91 3.05
C LEU A 95 1.09 -11.14 3.58
N ASP A 96 1.42 -11.55 4.80
CA ASP A 96 0.63 -12.51 5.55
C ASP A 96 -0.36 -11.72 6.42
N GLU A 97 -1.63 -11.71 6.03
CA GLU A 97 -2.67 -10.95 6.74
C GLU A 97 -3.00 -11.54 8.11
N ASP A 98 -2.65 -12.80 8.39
CA ASP A 98 -2.85 -13.43 9.70
C ASP A 98 -1.72 -13.09 10.69
N HIS A 99 -0.56 -12.63 10.18
CA HIS A 99 0.63 -12.31 10.96
C HIS A 99 1.23 -10.96 10.54
N LEU A 100 0.43 -9.90 10.66
CA LEU A 100 0.88 -8.55 10.34
C LEU A 100 2.01 -8.08 11.28
N PRO A 101 3.00 -7.33 10.78
CA PRO A 101 3.95 -6.62 11.62
C PRO A 101 3.26 -5.70 12.63
N GLU A 102 3.89 -5.49 13.79
CA GLU A 102 3.38 -4.57 14.80
C GLU A 102 3.22 -3.16 14.22
N GLY A 103 2.09 -2.51 14.51
CA GLY A 103 1.76 -1.17 14.03
C GLY A 103 1.11 -1.12 12.64
N LEU A 104 1.13 -2.20 11.85
CA LEU A 104 0.51 -2.23 10.52
C LEU A 104 -0.92 -2.81 10.57
N THR A 105 -1.88 -2.10 9.97
CA THR A 105 -3.27 -2.53 9.85
C THR A 105 -3.71 -2.56 8.39
N VAL A 106 -4.47 -3.59 8.00
CA VAL A 106 -5.18 -3.63 6.71
C VAL A 106 -6.58 -3.07 6.91
N ASP A 107 -6.80 -1.85 6.42
CA ASP A 107 -8.07 -1.12 6.56
C ASP A 107 -9.10 -1.54 5.53
N ALA A 108 -8.66 -1.88 4.31
CA ALA A 108 -9.51 -2.34 3.24
C ALA A 108 -8.76 -3.29 2.32
N SER A 109 -9.40 -4.38 1.91
CA SER A 109 -8.85 -5.36 0.97
C SER A 109 -9.94 -5.89 0.03
N ALA A 110 -9.51 -6.52 -1.05
CA ALA A 110 -10.36 -7.39 -1.87
C ALA A 110 -9.61 -8.65 -2.25
N GLU A 111 -10.27 -9.80 -2.34
CA GLU A 111 -9.68 -11.05 -2.84
C GLU A 111 -9.03 -10.84 -4.22
N ALA A 112 -9.69 -10.07 -5.08
CA ALA A 112 -9.23 -9.76 -6.43
C ALA A 112 -7.96 -8.87 -6.48
N THR A 113 -7.66 -8.13 -5.41
CA THR A 113 -6.57 -7.14 -5.40
C THR A 113 -5.51 -7.40 -4.34
N GLY A 114 -5.83 -8.13 -3.27
CA GLY A 114 -5.14 -8.02 -1.99
C GLY A 114 -5.47 -6.69 -1.29
N PRO A 115 -4.61 -6.24 -0.36
CA PRO A 115 -4.78 -4.98 0.37
C PRO A 115 -4.91 -3.76 -0.57
N ILE A 116 -5.82 -2.85 -0.19
CA ILE A 116 -6.14 -1.62 -0.91
C ILE A 116 -5.74 -0.41 -0.08
N ILE A 117 -6.07 -0.42 1.22
CA ILE A 117 -5.70 0.62 2.18
C ILE A 117 -5.03 -0.07 3.36
N LEU A 118 -3.87 0.46 3.76
CA LEU A 118 -3.18 0.09 4.98
C LEU A 118 -2.88 1.36 5.77
N SER A 119 -2.84 1.24 7.09
CA SER A 119 -2.40 2.30 8.00
C SER A 119 -1.32 1.79 8.95
N GLU A 120 -0.48 2.72 9.35
CA GLU A 120 0.55 2.56 10.38
C GLU A 120 0.17 3.42 11.58
N SER A 121 0.36 2.90 12.80
CA SER A 121 0.08 3.57 14.08
C SER A 121 1.30 4.17 14.75
#